data_AF-A0A9W8LPV4-F1
#
_entry.id   AF-A0A9W8LPV4-F1
#
_cell.length_a   1.000
_cell.length_b   1.000
_cell.length_c   1.000
_cell.angle_alpha   90.00
_cell.angle_beta   90.00
_cell.angle_gamma   90.00
#
_symmetry.space_group_name_H-M   'P 1'
#
loop_
_entity.id
_entity.type
_entity.pdbx_description
1 polymer ?
#
loop_
_entity_poly.entity_id
_entity_poly.type
_entity_poly.pdbx_seq_one_letter_code
_entity_poly.pdbx_strand_id
1 'polypeptide(L)'
;MLPIAPKVPRSAEERNATSRLIVVLESASLETYKVGKGKDAMYRLLNCDEHQGILAKMGKDIAASRPDITHQCLLTLLDSPLNKTGRLQVYIHTTNDVLIEISPQVRIPRTFKRFSGLMVQLLHKMSIRSVKGHEKLIKVIKNPVS
;
A
#
# COMPACT_ATOMS: atom_id res chain seq x y z
N MET A 1 -31.73 -9.56 15.53
CA MET A 1 -31.34 -9.33 14.12
C MET A 1 -29.91 -9.82 13.96
N LEU A 2 -29.61 -10.58 12.90
CA LEU A 2 -28.24 -11.04 12.62
C LEU A 2 -27.41 -9.86 12.06
N PRO A 3 -26.15 -9.67 12.48
CA PRO A 3 -25.29 -8.63 11.93
C PRO A 3 -24.97 -8.96 10.46
N ILE A 4 -25.34 -8.04 9.55
CA ILE A 4 -25.00 -8.11 8.12
C ILE A 4 -23.60 -7.54 7.93
N ALA A 5 -22.75 -8.23 7.17
CA ALA A 5 -21.42 -7.73 6.86
C ALA A 5 -21.51 -6.41 6.08
N PRO A 6 -20.74 -5.38 6.43
CA PRO A 6 -20.78 -4.10 5.74
C PRO A 6 -20.33 -4.28 4.29
N LYS A 7 -21.15 -3.77 3.36
CA LYS A 7 -20.88 -3.83 1.92
C LYS A 7 -19.91 -2.71 1.57
N VAL A 8 -18.75 -3.06 1.00
CA VAL A 8 -17.83 -2.07 0.45
C VAL A 8 -18.45 -1.52 -0.84
N PRO A 9 -18.60 -0.20 -0.97
CA PRO A 9 -19.20 0.40 -2.17
C PRO A 9 -18.31 0.13 -3.39
N ARG A 10 -18.89 -0.49 -4.43
CA ARG A 10 -18.16 -0.95 -5.62
C ARG A 10 -18.26 0.03 -6.78
N SER A 11 -19.40 0.71 -6.94
CA SER A 11 -19.61 1.71 -8.00
C SER A 11 -19.17 3.11 -7.57
N ALA A 12 -18.94 4.02 -8.52
CA ALA A 12 -18.68 5.42 -8.21
C ALA A 12 -19.87 6.10 -7.53
N GLU A 13 -21.09 5.72 -7.93
CA GLU A 13 -22.35 6.24 -7.38
C GLU A 13 -22.56 5.80 -5.92
N GLU A 14 -22.35 4.51 -5.61
CA GLU A 14 -22.40 4.01 -4.22
C GLU A 14 -21.33 4.71 -3.36
N ARG A 15 -20.16 5.00 -3.94
CA ARG A 15 -19.05 5.69 -3.27
C ARG A 15 -19.33 7.16 -3.00
N ASN A 16 -20.11 7.83 -3.85
CA ASN A 16 -20.52 9.23 -3.68
C ASN A 16 -21.75 9.37 -2.77
N ALA A 17 -22.64 8.37 -2.77
CA ALA A 17 -23.82 8.36 -1.90
C ALA A 17 -23.50 8.02 -0.43
N THR A 18 -22.34 7.39 -0.17
CA THR A 18 -21.96 6.94 1.18
C THR A 18 -21.00 7.93 1.84
N SER A 19 -21.35 8.40 3.05
CA SER A 19 -20.41 9.16 3.89
C SER A 19 -19.26 8.26 4.36
N ARG A 20 -18.03 8.64 4.00
CA ARG A 20 -16.81 7.87 4.27
C ARG A 20 -15.64 8.80 4.56
N LEU A 21 -14.70 8.33 5.37
CA LEU A 21 -13.40 8.97 5.55
C LEU A 21 -12.46 8.50 4.45
N ILE A 22 -11.86 9.45 3.74
CA ILE A 22 -10.78 9.19 2.80
C ILE A 22 -9.47 9.63 3.45
N VAL A 23 -8.52 8.70 3.59
CA VAL A 23 -7.18 8.98 4.11
C VAL A 23 -6.19 8.80 2.98
N VAL A 24 -5.39 9.83 2.71
CA VAL A 24 -4.27 9.78 1.77
C VAL A 24 -2.98 9.81 2.57
N LEU A 25 -2.20 8.73 2.50
CA LEU A 25 -0.85 8.69 3.04
C LEU A 25 0.09 9.32 2.02
N GLU A 26 0.38 10.59 2.22
CA GLU A 26 1.18 11.42 1.33
C GLU A 26 2.68 11.17 1.51
N SER A 27 3.46 11.32 0.43
CA SER A 27 4.92 11.18 0.43
C SER A 27 5.44 9.86 1.04
N ALA A 28 4.74 8.75 0.76
CA ALA A 28 5.15 7.43 1.24
C ALA A 28 6.43 6.96 0.53
N SER A 29 7.45 6.59 1.30
CA SER A 29 8.73 6.09 0.80
C SER A 29 8.64 4.61 0.37
N LEU A 30 7.91 4.34 -0.71
CA LEU A 30 7.76 3.00 -1.29
C LEU A 30 8.50 2.92 -2.62
N GLU A 31 9.74 2.45 -2.58
CA GLU A 31 10.60 2.32 -3.75
C GLU A 31 11.28 0.96 -3.79
N THR A 32 11.34 0.36 -4.97
CA THR A 32 12.08 -0.89 -5.18
C THR A 32 13.47 -0.61 -5.69
N TYR A 33 14.42 -1.43 -5.27
CA TYR A 33 15.77 -1.43 -5.79
C TYR A 33 16.19 -2.86 -6.15
N LYS A 34 17.10 -2.97 -7.11
CA LYS A 34 17.60 -4.25 -7.62
C LYS A 34 18.85 -4.66 -6.85
N VAL A 35 18.81 -5.81 -6.18
CA VAL A 35 19.94 -6.44 -5.48
C VAL A 35 20.57 -7.48 -6.40
N GLY A 36 21.88 -7.41 -6.59
CA GLY A 36 22.67 -8.42 -7.32
C GLY A 36 22.90 -8.06 -8.79
N LYS A 37 23.74 -8.88 -9.44
CA LYS A 37 24.12 -8.74 -10.86
C LYS A 37 23.68 -9.99 -11.63
N GLY A 38 23.15 -9.83 -12.84
CA GLY A 38 22.76 -10.94 -13.72
C GLY A 38 21.29 -11.37 -13.62
N LYS A 39 21.01 -12.63 -13.97
CA LYS A 39 19.65 -13.21 -14.06
C LYS A 39 18.98 -13.48 -12.70
N ASP A 40 19.77 -13.62 -11.62
CA ASP A 40 19.26 -13.88 -10.25
C ASP A 40 19.03 -12.60 -9.43
N ALA A 41 18.99 -11.45 -10.08
CA ALA A 41 18.81 -10.19 -9.39
C ALA A 41 17.42 -10.10 -8.75
N MET A 42 17.39 -9.87 -7.44
CA MET A 42 16.18 -9.81 -6.65
C MET A 42 15.78 -8.36 -6.42
N TYR A 43 14.49 -8.05 -6.53
CA TYR A 43 13.97 -6.74 -6.15
C TYR A 43 13.62 -6.73 -4.66
N ARG A 44 14.02 -5.66 -3.98
CA ARG A 44 13.69 -5.40 -2.57
C ARG A 44 13.17 -3.99 -2.39
N LEU A 45 12.38 -3.78 -1.34
CA LEU A 45 11.94 -2.45 -0.95
C LEU A 45 13.09 -1.74 -0.23
N LEU A 46 13.31 -0.47 -0.57
CA LEU A 46 14.35 0.37 0.03
C LEU A 46 14.00 0.68 1.49
N ASN A 47 14.98 0.60 2.40
CA ASN A 47 14.78 0.77 3.84
C ASN A 47 16.07 1.35 4.47
N CYS A 48 15.91 2.22 5.46
CA CYS A 48 17.01 2.86 6.19
C CYS A 48 17.85 1.89 7.02
N ASP A 49 17.32 0.74 7.47
CA ASP A 49 18.08 -0.17 8.34
C ASP A 49 18.98 -1.11 7.54
N GLU A 50 18.45 -1.71 6.46
CA GLU A 50 19.15 -2.73 5.69
C GLU A 50 20.02 -2.14 4.56
N HIS A 51 19.71 -0.93 4.09
CA HIS A 51 20.21 -0.43 2.80
C HIS A 51 20.94 0.92 2.87
N GLN A 52 21.50 1.29 4.03
CA GLN A 52 22.21 2.57 4.24
C GLN A 52 23.31 2.84 3.21
N GLY A 53 24.17 1.85 2.95
CA GLY A 53 25.27 2.00 1.99
C GLY A 53 24.80 2.14 0.55
N ILE A 54 23.62 1.59 0.21
CA ILE A 54 23.02 1.74 -1.12
C ILE A 54 22.38 3.12 -1.25
N LEU A 55 21.66 3.56 -0.22
CA LEU A 55 21.07 4.90 -0.13
C LEU A 55 22.12 5.99 -0.28
N ALA A 56 23.24 5.87 0.44
CA ALA A 56 24.36 6.79 0.34
C ALA A 56 24.94 6.86 -1.09
N LYS A 57 25.08 5.71 -1.77
CA LYS A 57 25.56 5.65 -3.16
C LYS A 57 24.58 6.25 -4.16
N MET A 58 23.28 6.19 -3.86
CA MET A 58 22.23 6.81 -4.66
C MET A 58 22.07 8.31 -4.37
N GLY A 59 22.84 8.87 -3.43
CA GLY A 59 22.71 10.27 -3.00
C GLY A 59 21.37 10.58 -2.32
N LYS A 60 20.68 9.56 -1.81
CA LYS A 60 19.40 9.71 -1.11
C LYS A 60 19.63 9.87 0.38
N ASP A 61 18.77 10.66 1.02
CA ASP A 61 18.74 10.74 2.47
C ASP A 61 18.37 9.37 3.06
N ILE A 62 19.26 8.88 3.93
CA ILE A 62 19.10 7.60 4.61
C ILE A 62 17.88 7.65 5.53
N ALA A 63 17.65 8.79 6.18
CA ALA A 63 16.56 8.96 7.14
C ALA A 63 15.18 9.04 6.46
N ALA A 64 15.12 9.41 5.18
CA ALA A 64 13.87 9.54 4.43
C ALA A 64 13.28 8.19 3.98
N SER A 65 14.07 7.12 3.93
CA SER A 65 13.61 5.81 3.45
C SER A 65 12.98 4.98 4.56
N ARG A 66 11.76 5.36 4.96
CA ARG A 66 10.98 4.81 6.08
C ARG A 66 9.65 4.15 5.66
N PRO A 67 9.70 3.06 4.87
CA PRO A 67 8.50 2.31 4.48
C PRO A 67 7.75 1.69 5.68
N ASP A 68 8.42 1.55 6.83
CA ASP A 68 7.86 1.07 8.10
C ASP A 68 6.75 1.99 8.64
N ILE A 69 6.88 3.31 8.45
CA ILE A 69 5.85 4.27 8.87
C ILE A 69 4.55 4.01 8.11
N THR A 70 4.64 3.87 6.78
CA THR A 70 3.47 3.56 5.94
C THR A 70 2.86 2.22 6.34
N HIS A 71 3.69 1.21 6.63
CA HIS A 71 3.23 -0.09 7.10
C HIS A 71 2.44 0.02 8.41
N GLN A 72 2.97 0.72 9.41
CA GLN A 72 2.34 0.93 10.70
C GLN A 72 1.01 1.71 10.58
N CYS A 73 0.99 2.74 9.74
CA CYS A 73 -0.22 3.51 9.44
C CYS A 73 -1.30 2.62 8.82
N LEU A 74 -0.96 1.80 7.83
CA LEU A 74 -1.91 0.88 7.20
C LEU A 74 -2.47 -0.15 8.17
N LEU A 75 -1.64 -0.72 9.05
CA LEU A 75 -2.10 -1.64 10.08
C LEU A 75 -3.11 -0.96 11.02
N THR A 76 -2.80 0.25 11.45
CA THR A 76 -3.66 1.04 12.36
C THR A 76 -4.99 1.40 11.70
N LEU A 77 -4.94 1.90 10.46
CA LEU A 77 -6.11 2.31 9.70
C LEU A 77 -7.05 1.13 9.40
N LEU A 78 -6.50 0.01 8.93
CA LEU A 78 -7.32 -1.14 8.51
C LEU A 78 -7.87 -1.96 9.69
N ASP A 79 -7.25 -1.88 10.86
CA ASP A 79 -7.79 -2.50 12.08
C ASP A 79 -8.84 -1.64 12.78
N SER A 80 -8.97 -0.37 12.39
CA SER A 80 -9.92 0.56 13.00
C SER A 80 -11.37 0.10 12.88
N PRO A 81 -12.24 0.41 13.86
CA PRO A 81 -13.68 0.17 13.74
C PRO A 81 -14.29 0.81 12.48
N LEU A 82 -13.72 1.93 12.02
CA LEU A 82 -14.18 2.63 10.84
C LEU A 82 -13.96 1.82 9.56
N ASN A 83 -12.82 1.14 9.44
CA ASN A 83 -12.58 0.21 8.33
C ASN A 83 -13.54 -0.99 8.42
N LYS A 84 -13.73 -1.54 9.63
CA LYS A 84 -14.64 -2.67 9.86
C LYS A 84 -16.10 -2.37 9.54
N THR A 85 -16.50 -1.10 9.53
CA THR A 85 -17.85 -0.65 9.13
C THR A 85 -17.96 -0.28 7.65
N GLY A 86 -16.88 -0.41 6.88
CA GLY A 86 -16.86 -0.14 5.43
C GLY A 86 -16.85 1.35 5.08
N ARG A 87 -16.53 2.23 6.03
CA ARG A 87 -16.57 3.71 5.87
C ARG A 87 -15.19 4.34 5.77
N LEU A 88 -14.14 3.54 5.58
CA LEU A 88 -12.78 4.02 5.38
C LEU A 88 -12.33 3.67 3.97
N GLN A 89 -11.75 4.65 3.28
CA GLN A 89 -11.00 4.43 2.05
C GLN A 89 -9.57 4.95 2.24
N VAL A 90 -8.58 4.12 1.92
CA VAL A 90 -7.17 4.50 2.05
C VAL A 90 -6.51 4.57 0.68
N TYR A 91 -5.77 5.64 0.47
CA TYR A 91 -4.86 5.83 -0.66
C TYR A 91 -3.44 6.05 -0.13
N ILE A 92 -2.46 5.66 -0.93
CA ILE A 92 -1.06 5.94 -0.68
C ILE A 92 -0.51 6.67 -1.89
N HIS A 93 0.07 7.84 -1.66
CA HIS A 93 0.78 8.57 -2.67
C HIS A 93 2.26 8.53 -2.35
N THR A 94 3.05 7.93 -3.25
CA THR A 94 4.48 7.74 -3.02
C THR A 94 5.29 8.96 -3.42
N THR A 95 6.52 9.07 -2.91
CA THR A 95 7.48 10.11 -3.32
C THR A 95 7.84 10.06 -4.81
N ASN A 96 7.54 8.95 -5.49
CA ASN A 96 7.79 8.75 -6.92
C ASN A 96 6.50 8.92 -7.75
N ASP A 97 5.54 9.71 -7.25
CA ASP A 97 4.27 10.04 -7.92
C ASP A 97 3.40 8.80 -8.25
N VAL A 98 3.48 7.74 -7.45
CA VAL A 98 2.65 6.54 -7.64
C VAL A 98 1.48 6.58 -6.68
N LEU A 99 0.27 6.57 -7.22
CA LEU A 99 -0.96 6.51 -6.43
C LEU A 99 -1.49 5.09 -6.34
N ILE A 100 -1.68 4.62 -5.11
CA ILE A 100 -2.11 3.27 -4.78
C ILE A 100 -3.44 3.34 -4.04
N GLU A 101 -4.45 2.63 -4.54
CA GLU A 101 -5.73 2.43 -3.86
C GLU A 101 -5.70 1.12 -3.09
N ILE A 102 -6.10 1.20 -1.81
CA ILE A 102 -6.19 0.06 -0.90
C ILE A 102 -7.65 -0.33 -0.70
N SER A 103 -8.00 -1.59 -0.94
CA SER A 103 -9.33 -2.12 -0.62
C SER A 103 -9.49 -2.29 0.90
N PRO A 104 -10.62 -1.89 1.50
CA PRO A 104 -10.94 -2.11 2.91
C PRO A 104 -10.85 -3.57 3.36
N GLN A 105 -11.02 -4.51 2.42
CA GLN A 105 -10.98 -5.96 2.66
C GLN A 105 -9.56 -6.54 2.65
N VAL A 106 -8.54 -5.75 2.30
CA VAL A 106 -7.17 -6.26 2.27
C VAL A 106 -6.69 -6.55 3.69
N ARG A 107 -6.03 -7.70 3.86
CA ARG A 107 -5.30 -8.02 5.08
C ARG A 107 -3.81 -7.74 4.88
N ILE A 108 -3.34 -6.61 5.39
CA ILE A 108 -1.92 -6.25 5.31
C ILE A 108 -1.09 -7.22 6.16
N PRO A 109 0.05 -7.73 5.63
CA PRO A 109 0.96 -8.57 6.41
C PRO A 109 1.44 -7.86 7.67
N ARG A 110 1.39 -8.54 8.83
CA ARG A 110 1.79 -7.97 10.13
C ARG A 110 3.31 -7.80 10.27
N THR A 111 4.10 -8.62 9.57
CA THR A 111 5.56 -8.50 9.60
C THR A 111 6.04 -7.62 8.44
N PHE A 112 6.97 -6.72 8.75
CA PHE A 112 7.53 -5.80 7.76
C PHE A 112 8.15 -6.52 6.55
N LYS A 113 8.88 -7.63 6.78
CA LYS A 113 9.49 -8.44 5.70
C LYS A 113 8.46 -8.92 4.66
N ARG A 114 7.27 -9.35 5.10
CA ARG A 114 6.20 -9.78 4.20
C ARG A 114 5.52 -8.60 3.51
N PHE A 115 5.33 -7.49 4.24
CA PHE A 115 4.83 -6.25 3.66
C PHE A 115 5.74 -5.73 2.55
N SER A 116 7.06 -5.70 2.78
CA SER A 116 8.08 -5.33 1.80
C SER A 116 7.96 -6.16 0.51
N GLY A 117 7.90 -7.50 0.63
CA GLY A 117 7.69 -8.37 -0.54
C GLY A 117 6.37 -8.11 -1.28
N LEU A 118 5.29 -7.82 -0.55
CA LEU A 118 3.99 -7.46 -1.14
C LEU A 118 4.05 -6.14 -1.92
N MET A 119 4.74 -5.12 -1.38
CA MET A 119 4.90 -3.83 -2.05
C MET A 119 5.79 -3.93 -3.29
N VAL A 120 6.86 -4.74 -3.24
CA VAL A 120 7.67 -5.05 -4.42
C VAL A 120 6.80 -5.70 -5.50
N GLN A 121 6.01 -6.72 -5.14
CA GLN A 121 5.11 -7.37 -6.09
C GLN A 121 4.07 -6.38 -6.66
N LEU A 122 3.53 -5.50 -5.83
CA LEU A 122 2.57 -4.48 -6.26
C LEU A 122 3.18 -3.54 -7.29
N LEU A 123 4.38 -3.00 -7.02
CA LEU A 123 5.04 -2.04 -7.92
C LEU A 123 5.45 -2.68 -9.24
N HIS A 124 5.73 -3.99 -9.27
CA HIS A 124 6.01 -4.71 -10.52
C HIS A 124 4.76 -5.11 -11.31
N LYS A 125 3.69 -5.53 -10.63
CA LYS A 125 2.47 -6.07 -11.27
C LYS A 125 1.34 -5.03 -11.40
N MET A 126 1.51 -3.85 -10.82
CA MET A 126 0.53 -2.75 -10.71
C MET A 126 -0.77 -3.10 -9.98
N SER A 127 -0.94 -4.37 -9.55
CA SER A 127 -2.12 -4.83 -8.83
C SER A 127 -1.85 -6.13 -8.06
N ILE A 128 -2.57 -6.29 -6.96
CA ILE A 128 -2.63 -7.52 -6.15
C ILE A 128 -4.08 -7.99 -6.12
N ARG A 129 -4.30 -9.27 -6.42
CA ARG A 129 -5.61 -9.92 -6.41
C ARG A 129 -5.80 -10.77 -5.14
N SER A 130 -7.05 -10.98 -4.77
CA SER A 130 -7.40 -11.94 -3.73
C SER A 130 -6.97 -13.35 -4.13
N VAL A 131 -6.61 -14.18 -3.14
CA VAL A 131 -6.27 -15.60 -3.36
C VAL A 131 -7.51 -16.40 -3.75
N LYS A 132 -8.68 -16.01 -3.22
CA LYS A 132 -9.94 -16.75 -3.37
C LYS A 132 -10.88 -16.16 -4.43
N GLY A 133 -10.47 -15.10 -5.13
CA GLY A 133 -11.35 -14.42 -6.07
C GLY A 133 -10.62 -13.48 -7.02
N HIS A 134 -11.37 -12.91 -7.98
CA HIS A 134 -10.82 -12.04 -9.02
C HIS A 134 -10.71 -10.57 -8.59
N GLU A 135 -11.15 -10.23 -7.39
CA GLU A 135 -11.13 -8.85 -6.88
C GLU A 135 -9.69 -8.35 -6.67
N LYS A 136 -9.41 -7.14 -7.16
CA LYS A 136 -8.14 -6.44 -6.92
C LYS A 136 -8.20 -5.79 -5.55
N LEU A 137 -7.35 -6.24 -4.64
CA LEU A 137 -7.28 -5.74 -3.25
C LEU A 137 -6.38 -4.52 -3.13
N ILE A 138 -5.33 -4.45 -3.94
CA ILE A 138 -4.42 -3.31 -4.01
C ILE A 138 -4.19 -3.03 -5.48
N LYS A 139 -4.28 -1.77 -5.90
CA LYS A 139 -4.05 -1.39 -7.29
C LYS A 139 -3.37 -0.03 -7.38
N VAL A 140 -2.47 0.09 -8.33
CA VAL A 140 -1.96 1.39 -8.77
C VAL A 140 -3.02 2.01 -9.68
N ILE A 141 -3.34 3.28 -9.43
CA ILE A 141 -4.30 4.07 -10.20
C ILE A 141 -3.60 5.28 -10.81
N LYS A 142 -4.24 5.92 -11.79
CA LYS A 142 -3.69 7.13 -12.43
C LYS A 142 -3.89 8.34 -11.52
N ASN A 143 -2.93 9.26 -11.52
CA ASN A 143 -3.06 10.59 -10.96
C ASN A 143 -3.96 11.47 -11.86
N PRO A 144 -4.61 12.53 -11.34
CA PRO A 144 -4.70 12.93 -9.92
C PRO A 144 -5.86 12.22 -9.17
N VAL A 145 -5.89 12.39 -7.83
CA VAL A 145 -7.01 11.94 -6.97
C VAL A 145 -8.27 12.83 -7.16
N SER A 146 -8.12 13.99 -7.80
CA SER A 146 -9.14 15.03 -8.00
C SER A 146 -10.21 14.68 -9.02
#